data_AF-A0A378BIX8-F1
#
_entry.id   AF-A0A378BIX8-F1
#
_cell.length_a   1.000
_cell.length_b   1.000
_cell.length_c   1.000
_cell.angle_alpha   90.00
_cell.angle_beta   90.00
_cell.angle_gamma   90.00
#
_symmetry.space_group_name_H-M   'P 1'
#
loop_
_entity.id
_entity.type
_entity.pdbx_description
1 polymer ?
#
loop_
_entity_poly.entity_id
_entity_poly.type
_entity_poly.pdbx_seq_one_letter_code
_entity_poly.pdbx_strand_id
1 'polypeptide(L)' 'MADNAFLDHGQRDFGYAVFGKVVKGMDVADKISQVQTHNVGPYQNVPTKPVVILSAKVLP' A
#
# COMPACT_ATOMS: atom_id res chain seq x y z
N MET A 1 -1.72 10.46 3.62
CA MET A 1 -1.05 9.29 4.23
C MET A 1 -0.42 9.67 5.57
N ALA A 2 -0.05 8.66 6.36
CA ALA A 2 0.63 8.83 7.64
C ALA A 2 1.91 7.99 7.68
N ASP A 3 2.87 8.39 8.53
CA ASP A 3 4.09 7.63 8.79
C ASP A 3 3.81 6.49 9.76
N ASN A 4 4.25 5.28 9.42
CA ASN A 4 3.90 4.05 10.13
C ASN A 4 5.08 3.50 10.95
N ALA A 5 5.69 4.32 11.81
CA ALA A 5 6.87 3.94 12.61
C ALA A 5 6.64 2.72 13.52
N PHE A 6 5.38 2.37 13.80
CA PHE A 6 5.03 1.14 14.53
C PHE A 6 5.35 -0.16 13.76
N LEU A 7 5.60 -0.07 12.44
CA LEU A 7 6.02 -1.19 11.60
C LEU A 7 7.55 -1.34 11.55
N ASP A 8 8.30 -0.39 12.11
CA ASP A 8 9.76 -0.43 12.12
C ASP A 8 10.27 -1.56 13.04
N HIS A 9 11.45 -2.10 12.71
CA HIS A 9 12.10 -3.10 13.55
C HIS A 9 12.35 -2.54 14.95
N GLY A 10 11.95 -3.31 15.98
CA GLY A 10 12.11 -2.89 17.36
C GLY A 10 12.24 -4.05 18.32
N GLN A 11 12.33 -3.73 19.61
CA GLN A 11 12.48 -4.75 20.64
C GLN A 11 11.27 -5.68 20.78
N ARG A 12 10.08 -5.23 20.35
CA ARG A 12 8.82 -5.97 20.49
C ARG A 12 8.48 -6.84 19.28
N ASP A 13 8.97 -6.47 18.10
CA ASP A 13 8.68 -7.15 16.84
C ASP A 13 9.80 -6.91 15.82
N PHE A 14 10.02 -7.86 14.92
CA PHE A 14 11.01 -7.75 13.86
C PHE A 14 10.66 -6.66 12.83
N GLY A 15 9.39 -6.25 12.75
CA GLY A 15 8.96 -5.21 11.83
C GLY A 15 9.00 -5.63 10.36
N TYR A 16 8.92 -4.64 9.46
CA TYR A 16 8.81 -4.85 8.02
C TYR A 16 9.99 -4.22 7.27
N ALA A 17 10.62 -5.01 6.40
CA ALA A 17 11.80 -4.59 5.65
C ALA A 17 11.44 -3.56 4.56
N VAL A 18 11.91 -2.32 4.72
CA VAL A 18 11.85 -1.29 3.67
C VAL A 18 12.92 -1.59 2.62
N PHE A 19 12.53 -1.75 1.35
CA PHE A 19 13.44 -2.04 0.23
C PHE A 19 13.37 -1.01 -0.91
N GLY A 20 12.54 0.03 -0.78
CA GLY A 20 12.35 1.02 -1.83
C GLY A 20 11.47 2.19 -1.39
N LYS A 21 11.32 3.17 -2.29
CA LYS A 21 10.46 4.33 -2.10
C LYS A 21 9.79 4.74 -3.42
N VAL A 22 8.61 5.35 -3.32
CA VAL A 22 7.93 5.94 -4.46
C VAL A 22 8.63 7.25 -4.85
N VAL A 23 9.24 7.30 -6.04
CA VAL A 23 9.90 8.52 -6.55
C VAL A 23 8.97 9.41 -7.37
N LYS A 24 7.86 8.87 -7.88
CA LYS A 24 6.84 9.58 -8.65
C LYS A 24 5.49 8.90 -8.51
N GLY A 25 4.40 9.66 -8.54
CA GLY A 25 3.03 9.15 -8.48
C GLY A 25 2.49 8.96 -7.07
N MET A 26 3.02 9.70 -6.09
CA MET A 26 2.52 9.64 -4.70
C MET A 26 1.05 10.10 -4.60
N ASP A 27 0.64 11.06 -5.44
CA ASP A 27 -0.75 11.50 -5.56
C ASP A 27 -1.69 10.40 -6.07
N VAL A 28 -1.17 9.49 -6.92
CA VAL A 28 -1.92 8.32 -7.39
C VAL A 28 -2.08 7.31 -6.26
N ALA A 29 -1.03 7.07 -5.46
CA ALA A 29 -1.12 6.22 -4.29
C ALA A 29 -2.11 6.78 -3.24
N ASP A 30 -2.11 8.09 -3.01
CA ASP A 30 -3.09 8.76 -2.14
C ASP A 30 -4.52 8.55 -2.65
N LYS A 31 -4.79 8.74 -3.95
CA LYS A 31 -6.10 8.50 -4.55
C LYS A 31 -6.56 7.05 -4.38
N ILE A 32 -5.66 6.09 -4.58
CA ILE A 32 -5.96 4.65 -4.40
C ILE A 32 -6.36 4.36 -2.95
N SER A 33 -5.70 4.98 -1.96
CA SER A 33 -6.01 4.76 -0.54
C SER A 33 -7.41 5.23 -0.12
N GLN A 34 -8.05 6.08 -0.92
CA GLN A 34 -9.35 6.69 -0.60
C GLN A 34 -10.52 6.10 -1.39
N VAL A 35 -10.29 5.08 -2.23
CA VAL A 35 -11.38 4.47 -3.01
C VAL A 35 -12.40 3.81 -2.09
N GLN A 36 -13.65 3.76 -2.54
CA GLN A 36 -14.70 3.06 -1.80
C GLN A 36 -14.36 1.58 -1.63
N THR A 37 -14.53 1.06 -0.42
CA THR A 37 -14.27 -0.33 -0.07
C THR A 37 -15.51 -1.03 0.49
N HIS A 38 -15.46 -2.36 0.50
CA HIS A 38 -16.42 -3.24 1.13
C HIS A 38 -15.70 -4.47 1.70
N ASN A 39 -16.45 -5.34 2.40
CA ASN A 39 -15.94 -6.59 2.92
C ASN A 39 -16.25 -7.74 1.95
N VAL A 40 -15.29 -8.63 1.73
CA VAL A 40 -15.44 -9.84 0.92
C VAL A 40 -14.98 -11.04 1.75
N GLY A 41 -15.93 -11.83 2.26
CA GLY A 41 -15.62 -12.94 3.17
C GLY A 41 -14.84 -12.45 4.41
N PRO A 42 -13.66 -13.02 4.73
CA PRO A 42 -12.85 -12.57 5.86
C PRO A 42 -12.05 -11.28 5.57
N TYR A 43 -12.03 -10.79 4.33
CA TYR A 43 -11.23 -9.65 3.92
C TYR A 43 -12.00 -8.34 4.09
N GLN A 44 -11.41 -7.39 4.80
CA GLN A 44 -11.92 -6.01 4.95
C GLN A 44 -11.15 -5.06 4.04
N ASN A 45 -11.71 -3.87 3.81
CA ASN A 45 -11.09 -2.80 3.00
C ASN A 45 -10.81 -3.21 1.54
N VAL A 46 -11.62 -4.10 0.97
CA VAL A 46 -11.50 -4.52 -0.43
C VAL A 46 -12.13 -3.45 -1.32
N PRO A 47 -11.42 -2.86 -2.30
CA PRO A 47 -11.99 -1.87 -3.22
C PRO A 47 -13.26 -2.39 -3.91
N THR A 48 -14.33 -1.60 -3.90
CA THR A 48 -15.59 -1.93 -4.59
C THR A 48 -15.38 -2.07 -6.09
N LYS A 49 -14.50 -1.24 -6.65
CA LYS A 49 -13.97 -1.39 -8.01
C LYS A 49 -12.49 -1.78 -7.90
N PRO A 50 -12.06 -2.93 -8.46
CA PRO A 50 -10.68 -3.37 -8.38
C PRO A 50 -9.70 -2.32 -8.95
N VAL A 51 -8.63 -2.05 -8.20
CA VAL A 51 -7.49 -1.25 -8.66
C VAL A 51 -6.46 -2.22 -9.25
N VAL A 52 -6.32 -2.23 -10.57
CA VAL A 52 -5.52 -3.23 -11.29
C VAL A 52 -4.18 -2.67 -11.73
N ILE A 53 -3.09 -3.37 -11.42
CA ILE A 53 -1.78 -3.10 -12.01
C ILE A 53 -1.76 -3.72 -13.41
N LEU A 54 -1.84 -2.89 -14.45
CA LEU A 54 -1.91 -3.35 -15.84
C LEU A 54 -0.58 -3.90 -16.35
N SER A 55 0.54 -3.33 -15.91
CA SER A 55 1.89 -3.81 -16.22
C SER A 55 2.90 -3.30 -15.20
N ALA A 56 3.99 -4.04 -15.00
CA ALA A 56 5.15 -3.62 -14.22
C ALA A 56 6.42 -3.90 -15.04
N LYS A 57 7.33 -2.92 -15.13
CA LYS A 57 8.54 -3.01 -15.94
C LYS A 57 9.70 -2.37 -15.19
N VAL A 58 10.87 -3.02 -15.25
CA VAL A 58 12.14 -2.40 -14.85
C VAL A 58 12.48 -1.38 -15.94
N LEU A 59 12.67 -0.13 -15.55
CA LEU A 59 13.08 0.93 -16.47
C LEU A 59 14.58 0.77 -16.81
N PRO A 60 15.01 1.15 -18.02
CA PRO A 60 16.42 1.11 -18.41
C PRO A 60 17.29 2.05 -17.58
#